data_AF-A0A8S4QQP9-F1
#
_entry.id   AF-A0A8S4QQP9-F1
#
_cell.length_a   1.000
_cell.length_b   1.000
_cell.length_c   1.000
_cell.angle_alpha   90.00
_cell.angle_beta   90.00
_cell.angle_gamma   90.00
#
_symmetry.space_group_name_H-M   'P 1'
#
loop_
_entity.id
_entity.type
_entity.pdbx_description
1 polymer ?
#
loop_
_entity_poly.entity_id
_entity_poly.type
_entity_poly.pdbx_seq_one_letter_code
_entity_poly.pdbx_strand_id
1 'polypeptide(L)'
;MSLRKALLLRHTAANLNSPLHENTLLVWLVGSLFTRSVACICRLEYHGHTLKLKAPTWTQSQLQEAIQAVVRQRMRFTQAATHFGIPKGTLYDNILGKSKRMAVLDEAGLLASEERAILDFCCETSVSPYNRRTKKSLAEVLAYVEKLRRSRDPSFAFIGLTGFRWWWAFCKKHSIVSLYYEVGSKTKNSKVKNESHTTDDEC
;
A
#
# COMPACT_ATOMS: atom_id res chain seq x y z
N MET A 1 65.27 -15.04 53.50
CA MET A 1 64.70 -14.59 54.80
C MET A 1 63.27 -14.14 54.51
N SER A 2 62.28 -15.01 54.76
CA SER A 2 61.48 -15.06 56.00
C SER A 2 60.56 -13.82 56.16
N LEU A 3 59.25 -13.84 56.46
CA LEU A 3 58.12 -14.78 56.47
C LEU A 3 56.94 -13.96 57.06
N ARG A 4 55.68 -14.38 56.81
CA ARG A 4 54.40 -14.06 57.52
C ARG A 4 53.64 -12.82 57.01
N LYS A 5 52.33 -12.88 56.70
CA LYS A 5 51.18 -13.65 57.22
C LYS A 5 50.26 -14.03 56.03
N ALA A 6 49.64 -15.21 55.83
CA ALA A 6 48.94 -16.20 56.66
C ALA A 6 47.53 -15.78 57.16
N LEU A 7 46.48 -16.18 56.42
CA LEU A 7 45.22 -16.84 56.89
C LEU A 7 44.36 -17.19 55.63
N LEU A 8 44.33 -18.45 55.16
CA LEU A 8 43.37 -19.56 55.46
C LEU A 8 41.91 -19.22 55.08
N LEU A 9 41.41 -19.70 53.93
CA LEU A 9 40.82 -21.03 53.58
C LEU A 9 39.28 -21.03 53.73
N ARG A 10 38.52 -21.03 52.62
CA ARG A 10 37.85 -22.18 51.94
C ARG A 10 36.73 -22.84 52.75
N HIS A 11 35.54 -22.95 52.12
CA HIS A 11 34.66 -24.12 52.07
C HIS A 11 33.59 -23.85 50.96
N THR A 12 33.67 -24.47 49.76
CA THR A 12 33.11 -25.77 49.29
C THR A 12 31.60 -25.79 49.02
N ALA A 13 31.23 -26.05 47.75
CA ALA A 13 30.19 -26.95 47.22
C ALA A 13 29.70 -26.39 45.87
N ALA A 14 30.10 -26.92 44.70
CA ALA A 14 29.56 -28.14 44.07
C ALA A 14 28.03 -28.16 44.00
N ASN A 15 27.45 -27.84 42.84
CA ASN A 15 26.32 -28.60 42.34
C ASN A 15 26.30 -28.66 40.81
N LEU A 16 26.27 -29.90 40.32
CA LEU A 16 26.08 -30.33 38.96
C LEU A 16 24.62 -30.12 38.54
N ASN A 17 24.37 -29.66 37.31
CA ASN A 17 23.39 -30.29 36.43
C ASN A 17 23.42 -29.63 35.04
N SER A 18 24.16 -30.28 34.14
CA SER A 18 23.65 -30.50 32.78
C SER A 18 22.96 -31.87 32.79
N PRO A 19 21.89 -32.06 32.00
CA PRO A 19 22.12 -32.97 30.88
C PRO A 19 21.39 -32.58 29.59
N LEU A 20 22.07 -32.94 28.50
CA LEU A 20 21.54 -33.21 27.17
C LEU A 20 20.48 -34.33 27.21
N HIS A 21 19.42 -34.18 26.43
CA HIS A 21 18.72 -35.25 25.69
C HIS A 21 17.76 -34.54 24.70
N GLU A 22 18.00 -34.54 23.39
CA GLU A 22 17.58 -35.58 22.42
C GLU A 22 16.06 -35.85 22.34
N ASN A 23 15.58 -35.95 21.09
CA ASN A 23 14.22 -36.22 20.57
C ASN A 23 13.45 -34.94 20.14
N THR A 24 13.09 -34.71 18.87
CA THR A 24 12.45 -35.66 17.94
C THR A 24 12.55 -35.14 16.50
N LEU A 25 13.21 -35.90 15.62
CA LEU A 25 12.91 -35.94 14.20
C LEU A 25 11.63 -36.75 14.01
N LEU A 26 10.57 -36.16 13.44
CA LEU A 26 9.60 -36.92 12.65
C LEU A 26 8.79 -36.00 11.71
N VAL A 27 9.27 -35.96 10.47
CA VAL A 27 8.52 -36.13 9.22
C VAL A 27 7.03 -35.79 9.25
N TRP A 28 6.62 -34.76 8.50
CA TRP A 28 5.51 -34.87 7.54
C TRP A 28 5.85 -34.06 6.29
N LEU A 29 6.50 -34.77 5.36
CA LEU A 29 6.49 -34.48 3.94
C LEU A 29 5.20 -35.09 3.38
N VAL A 30 4.16 -34.28 3.25
CA VAL A 30 2.97 -34.47 2.42
C VAL A 30 2.52 -33.06 2.08
N GLY A 31 2.34 -32.62 0.86
CA GLY A 31 2.20 -33.26 -0.43
C GLY A 31 1.50 -32.23 -1.31
N SER A 32 1.58 -32.43 -2.62
CA SER A 32 0.77 -31.80 -3.65
C SER A 32 1.06 -30.34 -4.01
N LEU A 33 1.68 -30.23 -5.18
CA LEU A 33 1.27 -29.34 -6.27
C LEU A 33 -0.08 -28.66 -6.01
N PHE A 34 -0.06 -27.34 -5.91
CA PHE A 34 -1.21 -26.55 -6.30
C PHE A 34 -0.72 -25.40 -7.18
N THR A 35 -0.69 -25.68 -8.47
CA THR A 35 -0.85 -24.68 -9.53
C THR A 35 -2.09 -23.84 -9.21
N ARG A 36 -1.89 -22.68 -8.55
CA ARG A 36 -2.97 -21.70 -8.37
C ARG A 36 -3.11 -20.88 -9.64
N SER A 37 -3.86 -21.47 -10.56
CA SER A 37 -4.79 -20.74 -11.43
C SER A 37 -5.49 -19.64 -10.62
N VAL A 38 -5.62 -18.48 -11.24
CA VAL A 38 -6.16 -17.25 -10.66
C VAL A 38 -7.68 -17.38 -10.48
N ALA A 39 -8.10 -18.26 -9.58
CA ALA A 39 -9.50 -18.43 -9.22
C ALA A 39 -9.88 -17.33 -8.21
N CYS A 40 -10.90 -16.56 -8.59
CA CYS A 40 -11.58 -15.56 -7.77
C CYS A 40 -11.91 -16.15 -6.39
N ILE A 41 -11.23 -15.69 -5.33
CA ILE A 41 -11.55 -16.09 -3.96
C ILE A 41 -12.82 -15.35 -3.54
N CYS A 42 -13.98 -15.95 -3.76
CA CYS A 42 -15.18 -15.67 -2.99
C CYS A 42 -14.97 -16.24 -1.56
N ARG A 43 -14.87 -15.34 -0.57
CA ARG A 43 -14.75 -15.69 0.84
C ARG A 43 -16.10 -16.24 1.33
N LEU A 44 -16.10 -17.46 1.84
CA LEU A 44 -17.22 -18.06 2.57
C LEU A 44 -17.19 -17.56 4.02
N GLU A 45 -18.10 -16.65 4.39
CA GLU A 45 -18.49 -16.46 5.78
C GLU A 45 -19.83 -17.20 5.96
N TYR A 46 -19.79 -18.26 6.76
CA TYR A 46 -20.92 -19.17 6.99
C TYR A 46 -21.93 -18.50 7.92
N HIS A 47 -23.00 -17.93 7.37
CA HIS A 47 -24.29 -17.77 8.04
C HIS A 47 -25.34 -18.37 7.09
N GLY A 48 -26.05 -19.39 7.58
CA GLY A 48 -26.86 -20.29 6.77
C GLY A 48 -28.03 -19.58 6.10
N HIS A 49 -27.92 -19.33 4.80
CA HIS A 49 -29.00 -19.27 3.82
C HIS A 49 -28.39 -19.67 2.46
N THR A 50 -29.13 -20.41 1.65
CA THR A 50 -28.71 -20.95 0.35
C THR A 50 -28.05 -19.88 -0.55
N LEU A 51 -26.72 -19.92 -0.66
CA LEU A 51 -25.93 -18.95 -1.42
C LEU A 51 -26.07 -19.21 -2.91
N LYS A 52 -27.07 -18.58 -3.55
CA LYS A 52 -26.94 -18.22 -4.96
C LYS A 52 -25.76 -17.26 -5.08
N LEU A 53 -24.62 -17.76 -5.56
CA LEU A 53 -23.48 -16.94 -5.93
C LEU A 53 -23.94 -15.97 -7.01
N LYS A 54 -24.34 -14.75 -6.61
CA LYS A 54 -24.62 -13.68 -7.58
C LYS A 54 -23.30 -13.39 -8.27
N ALA A 55 -23.30 -13.57 -9.59
CA ALA A 55 -22.18 -13.17 -10.41
C ALA A 55 -21.81 -11.71 -10.09
N PRO A 56 -20.51 -11.36 -10.07
CA PRO A 56 -20.10 -9.98 -9.90
C PRO A 56 -20.81 -9.11 -10.96
N THR A 57 -21.41 -8.01 -10.52
CA THR A 57 -22.03 -7.04 -11.44
C THR A 57 -21.01 -6.39 -12.37
N TRP A 58 -19.72 -6.44 -12.01
CA TRP A 58 -18.61 -5.85 -12.74
C TRP A 58 -17.82 -6.92 -13.51
N THR A 59 -17.32 -6.53 -14.68
CA THR A 59 -16.48 -7.36 -15.55
C THR A 59 -15.00 -7.17 -15.24
N GLN A 60 -14.16 -8.08 -15.75
CA GLN A 60 -12.71 -7.97 -15.62
C GLN A 60 -12.14 -6.72 -16.31
N SER A 61 -12.73 -6.29 -17.44
CA SER A 61 -12.34 -5.05 -18.13
C SER A 61 -12.59 -3.83 -17.25
N GLN A 62 -13.77 -3.74 -16.65
CA GLN A 62 -14.11 -2.65 -15.74
C GLN A 62 -13.18 -2.60 -14.52
N LEU A 63 -12.75 -3.76 -14.01
CA LEU A 63 -11.75 -3.81 -12.95
C LEU A 63 -10.41 -3.24 -13.40
N GLN A 64 -9.93 -3.61 -14.59
CA GLN A 64 -8.67 -3.07 -15.13
C GLN A 64 -8.76 -1.57 -15.40
N GLU A 65 -9.87 -1.09 -15.96
CA GLU A 65 -10.11 0.34 -16.18
C GLU A 65 -10.14 1.12 -14.86
N ALA A 66 -10.79 0.58 -13.83
CA ALA A 66 -10.81 1.18 -12.50
C ALA A 66 -9.40 1.25 -11.89
N ILE A 67 -8.60 0.19 -12.01
CA ILE A 67 -7.21 0.16 -11.56
C ILE A 67 -6.41 1.26 -12.27
N GLN A 68 -6.52 1.33 -13.59
CA GLN A 68 -5.81 2.31 -14.40
C GLN A 68 -6.23 3.75 -14.07
N ALA A 69 -7.52 4.01 -13.86
CA ALA A 69 -8.02 5.33 -13.48
C ALA A 69 -7.46 5.79 -12.12
N VAL A 70 -7.32 4.88 -11.15
CA VAL A 70 -6.73 5.18 -9.84
C VAL A 70 -5.21 5.39 -9.95
N VAL A 71 -4.51 4.48 -10.62
CA VAL A 71 -3.05 4.51 -10.73
C VAL A 71 -2.55 5.73 -11.50
N ARG A 72 -3.29 6.16 -12.53
CA ARG A 72 -3.00 7.40 -13.28
C ARG A 72 -3.50 8.67 -12.59
N GLN A 73 -4.00 8.58 -11.36
CA GLN A 73 -4.54 9.70 -10.58
C GLN A 73 -5.66 10.47 -11.30
N ARG A 74 -6.46 9.78 -12.12
CA ARG A 74 -7.68 10.33 -12.74
C ARG A 74 -8.88 10.30 -11.80
N MET A 75 -8.92 9.30 -10.91
CA MET A 75 -9.98 9.12 -9.92
C MET A 75 -9.42 8.68 -8.57
N ARG A 76 -10.07 9.09 -7.47
CA ARG A 76 -9.84 8.50 -6.15
C ARG A 76 -10.40 7.08 -6.10
N PHE A 77 -9.89 6.26 -5.17
CA PHE A 77 -10.42 4.91 -4.92
C PHE A 77 -11.94 4.85 -4.79
N THR A 78 -12.53 5.76 -3.99
CA THR A 78 -13.98 5.80 -3.78
C THR A 78 -14.73 6.17 -5.05
N GLN A 79 -14.23 7.14 -5.82
CA GLN A 79 -14.83 7.54 -7.09
C GLN A 79 -14.79 6.42 -8.11
N ALA A 80 -13.64 5.76 -8.28
CA ALA A 80 -13.51 4.62 -9.18
C ALA A 80 -14.39 3.44 -8.76
N ALA A 81 -14.40 3.08 -7.46
CA ALA A 81 -15.25 2.01 -6.95
C ALA A 81 -16.73 2.25 -7.28
N THR A 82 -17.25 3.46 -7.04
CA THR A 82 -18.63 3.82 -7.37
C THR A 82 -18.87 3.87 -8.88
N HIS A 83 -17.97 4.49 -9.66
CA HIS A 83 -18.13 4.66 -11.10
C HIS A 83 -18.21 3.33 -11.85
N PHE A 84 -17.39 2.35 -11.46
CA PHE A 84 -17.33 1.04 -12.12
C PHE A 84 -18.18 -0.03 -11.42
N GLY A 85 -18.90 0.31 -10.33
CA GLY A 85 -19.73 -0.64 -9.58
C GLY A 85 -18.92 -1.75 -8.88
N ILE A 86 -17.66 -1.47 -8.53
CA ILE A 86 -16.74 -2.44 -7.91
C ILE A 86 -16.68 -2.21 -6.40
N PRO A 87 -16.83 -3.25 -5.57
CA PRO A 87 -16.65 -3.11 -4.13
C PRO A 87 -15.27 -2.51 -3.79
N LYS A 88 -15.26 -1.48 -2.94
CA LYS A 88 -14.04 -0.76 -2.56
C LYS A 88 -12.94 -1.72 -2.06
N GLY A 89 -13.28 -2.69 -1.21
CA GLY A 89 -12.34 -3.69 -0.71
C GLY A 89 -11.66 -4.47 -1.85
N THR A 90 -12.44 -4.92 -2.84
CA THR A 90 -11.94 -5.61 -4.04
C THR A 90 -10.96 -4.72 -4.80
N LEU A 91 -11.29 -3.46 -5.06
CA LEU A 91 -10.39 -2.55 -5.78
C LEU A 91 -9.09 -2.27 -4.99
N TYR A 92 -9.20 -2.09 -3.66
CA TYR A 92 -8.05 -1.92 -2.78
C TYR A 92 -7.11 -3.12 -2.81
N ASP A 93 -7.65 -4.33 -2.73
CA ASP A 93 -6.85 -5.56 -2.70
C ASP A 93 -6.17 -5.84 -4.05
N ASN A 94 -6.82 -5.51 -5.17
CA ASN A 94 -6.22 -5.66 -6.48
C ASN A 94 -5.06 -4.66 -6.69
N ILE A 95 -5.18 -3.42 -6.18
CA ILE A 95 -4.14 -2.40 -6.34
C ILE A 95 -3.01 -2.61 -5.34
N LEU A 96 -3.30 -2.77 -4.05
CA LEU A 96 -2.32 -2.76 -2.96
C LEU A 96 -1.95 -4.14 -2.42
N GLY A 97 -2.70 -5.18 -2.77
CA GLY A 97 -2.58 -6.50 -2.16
C GLY A 97 -3.40 -6.65 -0.87
N LYS A 98 -3.63 -7.91 -0.49
CA LYS A 98 -4.46 -8.29 0.66
C LYS A 98 -3.80 -8.07 2.02
N SER A 99 -2.46 -8.04 2.07
CA SER A 99 -1.69 -8.00 3.32
C SER A 99 -0.37 -7.26 3.12
N LYS A 100 0.29 -6.88 4.24
CA LYS A 100 1.64 -6.28 4.25
C LYS A 100 1.80 -5.06 3.34
N ARG A 101 0.77 -4.22 3.20
CA ARG A 101 0.77 -3.08 2.27
C ARG A 101 1.86 -2.02 2.54
N MET A 102 2.45 -2.01 3.74
CA MET A 102 3.58 -1.12 4.10
C MET A 102 4.95 -1.68 3.73
N ALA A 103 5.10 -2.99 3.49
CA ALA A 103 6.40 -3.63 3.25
C ALA A 103 7.13 -3.08 2.00
N VAL A 104 6.36 -2.52 1.06
CA VAL A 104 6.88 -1.85 -0.15
C VAL A 104 7.82 -0.67 0.17
N LEU A 105 7.73 -0.07 1.37
CA LEU A 105 8.64 0.99 1.79
C LEU A 105 10.06 0.45 2.03
N ASP A 106 10.16 -0.74 2.64
CA ASP A 106 11.44 -1.39 2.91
C ASP A 106 12.04 -1.95 1.62
N GLU A 107 11.21 -2.53 0.75
CA GLU A 107 11.60 -3.03 -0.58
C GLU A 107 12.19 -1.91 -1.47
N ALA A 108 11.68 -0.68 -1.34
CA ALA A 108 12.22 0.48 -2.04
C ALA A 108 13.62 0.88 -1.55
N GLY A 109 14.09 0.40 -0.39
CA GLY A 109 15.46 0.56 0.09
C GLY A 109 15.98 2.00 0.09
N LEU A 110 15.11 2.94 0.46
CA LEU A 110 15.46 4.37 0.56
C LEU A 110 16.15 4.65 1.89
N LEU A 111 17.21 5.45 1.84
CA LEU A 111 17.87 5.96 3.02
C LEU A 111 17.01 7.04 3.68
N ALA A 112 17.20 7.26 5.00
CA ALA A 112 16.48 8.30 5.73
C ALA A 112 16.71 9.71 5.14
N SER A 113 17.91 9.98 4.62
CA SER A 113 18.23 11.23 3.94
C SER A 113 17.46 11.41 2.61
N GLU A 114 17.32 10.34 1.82
CA GLU A 114 16.54 10.35 0.59
C GLU A 114 15.06 10.49 0.87
N GLU A 115 14.55 9.77 1.86
CA GLU A 115 13.16 9.90 2.31
C GLU A 115 12.84 11.34 2.73
N ARG A 116 13.76 12.00 3.44
CA ARG A 116 13.62 13.42 3.79
C ARG A 116 13.65 14.33 2.56
N ALA A 117 14.56 14.10 1.62
CA ALA A 117 14.60 14.86 0.37
C ALA A 117 13.31 14.72 -0.46
N ILE A 118 12.72 13.52 -0.48
CA ILE A 118 11.44 13.28 -1.15
C ILE A 118 10.30 14.04 -0.44
N LEU A 119 10.29 14.06 0.89
CA LEU A 119 9.30 14.85 1.64
C LEU A 119 9.39 16.34 1.30
N ASP A 120 10.60 16.88 1.30
CA ASP A 120 10.86 18.28 0.97
C ASP A 120 10.47 18.59 -0.49
N PHE A 121 10.70 17.64 -1.40
CA PHE A 121 10.24 17.76 -2.79
C PHE A 121 8.72 17.73 -2.94
N CYS A 122 8.03 16.91 -2.14
CA CYS A 122 6.58 16.71 -2.26
C CYS A 122 5.76 17.84 -1.65
N CYS A 123 6.22 18.41 -0.54
CA CYS A 123 5.45 19.35 0.29
C CYS A 123 6.12 20.72 0.33
N GLU A 124 5.44 21.75 -0.17
CA GLU A 124 5.82 23.14 0.10
C GLU A 124 5.91 23.34 1.61
N THR A 125 7.05 23.82 2.11
CA THR A 125 7.34 24.01 3.54
C THR A 125 6.42 25.09 4.12
N SER A 126 5.17 24.75 4.45
CA SER A 126 4.25 25.64 5.15
C SER A 126 3.96 25.13 6.56
N VAL A 127 4.81 25.57 7.49
CA VAL A 127 4.64 25.88 8.93
C VAL A 127 3.91 24.92 9.89
N SER A 128 3.34 23.80 9.47
CA SER A 128 2.76 22.85 10.43
C SER A 128 2.87 21.39 9.96
N PRO A 129 3.45 20.48 10.79
CA PRO A 129 3.73 19.09 10.41
C PRO A 129 2.47 18.24 10.15
N TYR A 130 1.28 18.75 10.50
CA TYR A 130 0.03 18.00 10.50
C TYR A 130 -0.82 18.15 9.23
N ASN A 131 -0.48 19.07 8.31
CA ASN A 131 -1.27 19.31 7.10
C ASN A 131 -0.40 19.24 5.83
N ARG A 132 0.41 18.19 5.72
CA ARG A 132 1.25 17.96 4.54
C ARG A 132 0.37 17.65 3.33
N ARG A 133 0.49 18.49 2.31
CA ARG A 133 -0.22 18.33 1.04
C ARG A 133 0.76 18.35 -0.10
N THR A 134 0.42 17.66 -1.18
CA THR A 134 1.22 17.70 -2.40
C THR A 134 0.36 17.96 -3.62
N LYS A 135 0.86 18.85 -4.48
CA LYS A 135 0.33 19.11 -5.82
C LYS A 135 1.13 18.40 -6.91
N LYS A 136 2.15 17.63 -6.54
CA LYS A 136 2.98 16.87 -7.49
C LYS A 136 2.21 15.65 -8.00
N SER A 137 2.37 15.36 -9.27
CA SER A 137 1.90 14.11 -9.85
C SER A 137 2.71 12.92 -9.34
N LEU A 138 2.11 11.74 -9.35
CA LEU A 138 2.78 10.48 -9.04
C LEU A 138 3.98 10.28 -9.98
N ALA A 139 3.82 10.57 -11.27
CA ALA A 139 4.90 10.44 -12.25
C ALA A 139 6.12 11.31 -11.88
N GLU A 140 5.91 12.58 -11.50
CA GLU A 140 6.99 13.46 -11.05
C GLU A 140 7.67 12.93 -9.78
N VAL A 141 6.89 12.45 -8.81
CA VAL A 141 7.44 11.92 -7.56
C VAL A 141 8.26 10.65 -7.82
N LEU A 142 7.73 9.70 -8.59
CA LEU A 142 8.45 8.46 -8.91
C LEU A 142 9.74 8.75 -9.69
N ALA A 143 9.71 9.68 -10.66
CA ALA A 143 10.90 10.09 -11.38
C ALA A 143 11.96 10.69 -10.44
N TYR A 144 11.54 11.49 -9.45
CA TYR A 144 12.45 12.04 -8.45
C TYR A 144 13.06 10.95 -7.56
N VAL A 145 12.24 9.98 -7.10
CA VAL A 145 12.71 8.85 -6.28
C VAL A 145 13.69 7.98 -7.05
N GLU A 146 13.38 7.64 -8.30
CA GLU A 146 14.26 6.86 -9.16
C GLU A 146 15.59 7.58 -9.41
N LYS A 147 15.56 8.89 -9.63
CA LYS A 147 16.78 9.70 -9.76
C LYS A 147 17.67 9.59 -8.53
N LEU A 148 17.12 9.65 -7.32
CA LEU A 148 17.90 9.48 -6.08
C LEU A 148 18.50 8.08 -5.99
N ARG A 149 17.67 7.04 -6.20
CA ARG A 149 18.07 5.63 -6.10
C ARG A 149 19.12 5.22 -7.14
N ARG A 150 19.03 5.76 -8.36
CA ARG A 150 19.98 5.47 -9.46
C ARG A 150 21.41 5.85 -9.18
N SER A 151 21.66 6.71 -8.20
CA SER A 151 23.02 6.99 -7.72
C SER A 151 23.73 5.76 -7.14
N ARG A 152 22.99 4.82 -6.54
CA ARG A 152 23.51 3.58 -5.97
C ARG A 152 23.18 2.35 -6.81
N ASP A 153 22.04 2.37 -7.48
CA ASP A 153 21.56 1.26 -8.32
C ASP A 153 21.04 1.82 -9.65
N PRO A 154 21.90 1.91 -10.68
CA PRO A 154 21.54 2.49 -11.98
C PRO A 154 20.36 1.80 -12.67
N SER A 155 20.08 0.54 -12.32
CA SER A 155 19.00 -0.26 -12.90
C SER A 155 17.66 -0.06 -12.19
N PHE A 156 17.63 0.70 -11.09
CA PHE A 156 16.42 0.90 -10.31
C PHE A 156 15.34 1.64 -11.11
N ALA A 157 14.17 1.02 -11.17
CA ALA A 157 12.96 1.59 -11.72
C ALA A 157 11.73 0.97 -11.03
N PHE A 158 10.67 1.75 -10.86
CA PHE A 158 9.38 1.20 -10.47
C PHE A 158 8.72 0.53 -11.69
N ILE A 159 8.17 -0.66 -11.49
CA ILE A 159 7.52 -1.44 -12.55
C ILE A 159 6.07 -1.77 -12.19
N GLY A 160 5.17 -1.64 -13.16
CA GLY A 160 3.75 -1.91 -12.97
C GLY A 160 3.15 -1.12 -11.80
N LEU A 161 2.59 -1.82 -10.82
CA LEU A 161 1.93 -1.20 -9.66
C LEU A 161 2.87 -0.84 -8.51
N THR A 162 4.16 -1.22 -8.56
CA THR A 162 5.06 -1.04 -7.40
C THR A 162 5.24 0.43 -7.03
N GLY A 163 5.38 1.31 -8.02
CA GLY A 163 5.48 2.76 -7.79
C GLY A 163 4.23 3.34 -7.13
N PHE A 164 3.03 2.96 -7.58
CA PHE A 164 1.79 3.40 -6.95
C PHE A 164 1.65 2.87 -5.52
N ARG A 165 1.97 1.58 -5.29
CA ARG A 165 1.94 0.96 -3.97
C ARG A 165 2.87 1.67 -3.00
N TRP A 166 4.10 1.92 -3.45
CA TRP A 166 5.09 2.68 -2.70
C TRP A 166 4.57 4.07 -2.36
N TRP A 167 4.04 4.81 -3.34
CA TRP A 167 3.50 6.14 -3.12
C TRP A 167 2.33 6.17 -2.13
N TRP A 168 1.41 5.21 -2.23
CA TRP A 168 0.32 5.06 -1.28
C TRP A 168 0.85 4.82 0.15
N ALA A 169 1.84 3.94 0.31
CA ALA A 169 2.46 3.66 1.59
C ALA A 169 3.22 4.87 2.14
N PHE A 170 3.92 5.60 1.28
CA PHE A 170 4.68 6.80 1.62
C PHE A 170 3.76 7.91 2.12
N CYS A 171 2.65 8.15 1.41
CA CYS A 171 1.62 9.10 1.84
C CYS A 171 1.03 8.71 3.20
N LYS A 172 0.82 7.40 3.43
CA LYS A 172 0.29 6.89 4.68
C LYS A 172 1.27 7.07 5.85
N LYS A 173 2.56 6.78 5.65
CA LYS A 173 3.63 6.94 6.66
C LYS A 173 3.78 8.40 7.09
N HIS A 174 3.68 9.33 6.14
CA HIS A 174 3.96 10.75 6.37
C HIS A 174 2.73 11.64 6.45
N SER A 175 1.54 11.05 6.54
CA SER A 175 0.25 11.76 6.57
C SER A 175 0.08 12.80 5.45
N ILE A 176 0.52 12.45 4.24
CA ILE A 176 0.44 13.33 3.06
C ILE A 176 -0.92 13.18 2.40
N VAL A 177 -1.56 14.31 2.14
CA VAL A 177 -2.77 14.36 1.31
C VAL A 177 -2.39 14.75 -0.12
N SER A 178 -2.58 13.83 -1.07
CA SER A 178 -2.40 14.12 -2.49
C SER A 178 -3.59 14.91 -3.03
N LEU A 179 -3.31 16.14 -3.46
CA LEU A 179 -4.28 17.03 -4.11
C LEU A 179 -4.21 16.96 -5.64
N TYR A 180 -3.21 16.26 -6.17
CA TYR A 180 -3.03 16.14 -7.62
C TYR A 180 -4.09 15.20 -8.20
N TYR A 181 -4.72 15.68 -9.27
CA TYR A 181 -5.57 14.90 -10.15
C TYR A 181 -5.27 15.33 -11.58
N GLU A 182 -5.19 14.37 -12.48
CA GLU A 182 -5.13 14.66 -13.92
C GLU A 182 -6.46 15.32 -14.29
N VAL A 183 -6.45 16.65 -14.50
CA VAL A 183 -7.64 17.38 -14.93
C VAL A 183 -7.92 16.94 -16.36
N GLY A 184 -8.79 15.95 -16.52
CA GLY A 184 -9.34 15.60 -17.83
C GLY A 184 -9.91 16.87 -18.46
N SER A 185 -9.44 17.21 -19.65
CA SER A 185 -10.02 18.23 -20.52
C SER A 185 -11.53 18.07 -20.53
N LYS A 186 -12.25 18.95 -19.82
CA LYS A 186 -13.71 18.94 -19.80
C LYS A 186 -14.18 19.23 -21.22
N THR A 187 -14.72 18.23 -21.93
CA THR A 187 -15.65 18.49 -23.03
C THR A 187 -16.83 19.23 -22.40
N LYS A 188 -16.89 20.54 -22.62
CA LYS A 188 -18.01 21.40 -22.19
C LYS A 188 -19.26 20.93 -22.93
N ASN A 189 -20.07 20.08 -22.31
CA ASN A 189 -21.45 19.93 -22.76
C ASN A 189 -22.28 21.00 -22.05
N SER A 190 -22.36 22.17 -22.68
CA SER A 190 -23.22 23.27 -22.26
C SER A 190 -24.66 22.79 -22.30
N LYS A 191 -25.25 22.56 -21.12
CA LYS A 191 -26.69 22.34 -20.99
C LYS A 191 -27.38 23.65 -21.40
N VAL A 192 -27.87 23.71 -22.63
CA VAL A 192 -28.80 24.74 -23.10
C VAL A 192 -30.04 24.66 -22.20
N LYS A 193 -30.23 25.69 -21.40
CA LYS A 193 -31.42 25.89 -20.59
C LYS A 193 -32.40 26.68 -21.46
N ASN A 194 -33.35 26.00 -22.11
CA ASN A 194 -34.49 26.67 -22.72
C ASN A 194 -35.41 27.12 -21.59
N GLU A 195 -35.41 28.42 -21.29
CA GLU A 195 -36.42 29.08 -20.48
C GLU A 195 -37.50 29.59 -21.44
N SER A 196 -38.65 28.92 -21.46
CA SER A 196 -39.87 29.43 -22.08
C SER A 196 -40.51 30.42 -21.13
N HIS A 197 -40.42 31.70 -21.49
CA HIS A 197 -41.15 32.81 -20.90
C HIS A 197 -42.58 32.79 -21.48
N THR A 198 -43.57 32.43 -20.66
CA THR A 198 -44.99 32.71 -20.91
C THR A 198 -45.35 33.96 -20.13
N THR A 199 -45.50 35.07 -20.84
CA THR A 199 -46.28 36.24 -20.39
C THR A 199 -47.67 36.07 -20.97
N ASP A 200 -48.64 35.76 -20.12
CA ASP A 200 -50.05 35.94 -20.42
C ASP A 200 -50.46 37.30 -19.85
N ASP A 201 -50.67 38.24 -20.76
CA ASP A 201 -51.38 39.50 -20.55
C ASP A 201 -52.91 39.24 -20.49
N GLU A 202 -53.59 40.07 -19.70
CA GLU A 202 -54.98 40.53 -19.90
C GLU A 202 -56.15 39.56 -19.61
N CYS A 203 -56.82 39.72 -18.45
CA CYS A 203 -58.14 40.38 -18.33
C CYS A 203 -58.61 40.43 -16.87
#